data_AF-A0A914NKP0-F1
#
_entry.id   AF-A0A914NKP0-F1
#
_cell.length_a   1.000
_cell.length_b   1.000
_cell.length_c   1.000
_cell.angle_alpha   90.00
_cell.angle_beta   90.00
_cell.angle_gamma   90.00
#
_symmetry.space_group_name_H-M   'P 1'
#
loop_
_entity.id
_entity.type
_entity.pdbx_description
1 polymer ?
#
loop_
_entity_poly.entity_id
_entity_poly.type
_entity_poly.pdbx_seq_one_letter_code
_entity_poly.pdbx_strand_id
1 'polypeptide(L)'
;MPFPNLIKEAQLIHSKHHNPCKIQISALLSIKTGACPENCSYCPQSSFYKTDIKKEPLMDLEKVIKAAKIAKENGATRFCMGAAWRGPNNRDLEKVCEMIEKVKELGLETCATLGLIRNDK
;
A
#
# COMPACT_ATOMS: atom_id res chain seq x y z
N MET A 1 -16.17 -25.53 -15.47
CA MET A 1 -14.85 -26.17 -15.71
C MET A 1 -14.36 -26.81 -14.41
N PRO A 2 -13.83 -28.04 -14.41
CA PRO A 2 -13.21 -28.64 -13.23
C PRO A 2 -12.01 -27.83 -12.71
N PHE A 3 -11.81 -27.77 -11.40
CA PHE A 3 -10.72 -26.98 -10.79
C PHE A 3 -9.32 -27.26 -11.37
N PRO A 4 -8.90 -28.52 -11.61
CA PRO A 4 -7.60 -28.79 -12.24
C PRO A 4 -7.47 -28.19 -13.64
N ASN A 5 -8.54 -28.21 -14.43
CA ASN A 5 -8.55 -27.63 -15.77
C ASN A 5 -8.47 -26.10 -15.71
N LEU A 6 -9.13 -25.47 -14.71
CA LEU A 6 -9.06 -24.03 -14.48
C LEU A 6 -7.64 -23.56 -14.16
N ILE A 7 -6.93 -24.29 -13.29
CA ILE A 7 -5.54 -23.95 -12.94
C ILE A 7 -4.63 -24.05 -14.16
N LYS A 8 -4.80 -25.11 -14.97
CA LYS A 8 -4.04 -25.27 -16.21
C LYS A 8 -4.30 -24.10 -17.17
N GLU A 9 -5.55 -23.72 -17.37
CA GLU A 9 -5.90 -22.61 -18.26
C GLU A 9 -5.33 -21.28 -17.75
N ALA A 10 -5.38 -21.02 -16.44
CA ALA A 10 -4.77 -19.84 -15.83
C ALA A 10 -3.25 -19.76 -16.06
N GLN A 11 -2.53 -20.88 -15.94
CA GLN A 11 -1.09 -20.94 -16.22
C GLN A 11 -0.76 -20.68 -17.68
N LEU A 12 -1.58 -21.18 -18.61
CA LEU A 12 -1.41 -20.94 -20.05
C LEU A 12 -1.60 -19.46 -20.38
N ILE A 13 -2.67 -18.84 -19.85
CA ILE A 13 -2.91 -17.39 -20.03
C ILE A 13 -1.76 -16.59 -19.41
N HIS A 14 -1.33 -16.93 -18.19
CA HIS A 14 -0.23 -16.24 -17.54
C HIS A 14 1.07 -16.30 -18.36
N SER A 15 1.46 -17.49 -18.84
CA SER A 15 2.69 -17.69 -19.62
C SER A 15 2.65 -17.01 -21.00
N LYS A 16 1.44 -16.83 -21.56
CA LYS A 16 1.24 -16.10 -22.83
C LYS A 16 1.48 -14.59 -22.69
N HIS A 17 1.19 -14.02 -21.52
CA HIS A 17 1.21 -12.57 -21.31
C HIS A 17 2.34 -12.09 -20.36
N HIS A 18 2.96 -13.00 -19.61
CA HIS A 18 3.98 -12.68 -18.61
C HIS A 18 5.15 -13.66 -18.68
N ASN A 19 6.33 -13.22 -18.22
CA ASN A 19 7.46 -14.12 -17.99
C ASN A 19 7.21 -14.93 -16.70
N PRO A 20 7.04 -16.26 -16.78
CA PRO A 20 6.69 -17.09 -15.62
C PRO A 20 7.77 -17.13 -14.53
N CYS A 21 9.01 -16.77 -14.87
CA CYS A 21 10.13 -16.71 -13.93
C CYS A 21 10.34 -15.32 -13.31
N LYS A 22 9.53 -14.32 -13.68
CA LYS A 22 9.65 -12.95 -13.17
C LYS A 22 8.51 -12.64 -12.20
N ILE A 23 8.86 -12.18 -11.01
CA ILE A 23 7.91 -11.77 -9.97
C ILE A 23 8.15 -10.28 -9.66
N GLN A 24 7.06 -9.52 -9.50
CA GLN A 24 7.12 -8.14 -9.03
C GLN A 24 7.14 -8.13 -7.49
N ILE A 25 8.14 -7.49 -6.89
CA ILE A 25 8.27 -7.39 -5.43
C ILE A 25 7.88 -5.99 -4.99
N SER A 26 6.79 -5.90 -4.22
CA SER A 26 6.31 -4.63 -3.65
C SER A 26 6.37 -4.70 -2.13
N ALA A 27 6.93 -3.67 -1.50
CA ALA A 27 6.91 -3.52 -0.05
C ALA A 27 5.82 -2.52 0.35
N LEU A 28 5.13 -2.77 1.45
CA LEU A 28 4.07 -1.89 1.95
C LEU A 28 4.40 -1.43 3.38
N LEU A 29 4.10 -0.16 3.66
CA LEU A 29 4.12 0.41 5.00
C LEU A 29 2.79 1.11 5.30
N SER A 30 2.26 0.87 6.51
CA SER A 30 1.12 1.62 7.03
C SER A 30 1.60 2.96 7.57
N ILE A 31 1.46 4.02 6.78
CA ILE A 31 1.90 5.38 7.13
C ILE A 31 0.97 6.06 8.14
N LYS A 32 -0.25 5.57 8.35
CA LYS A 32 -1.16 5.97 9.43
C LYS A 32 -1.99 4.76 9.83
N THR A 33 -1.91 4.33 11.08
CA THR A 33 -2.46 3.05 11.54
C THR A 33 -3.57 3.22 12.57
N GLY A 34 -4.67 2.47 12.39
CA GLY A 34 -5.79 2.41 13.34
C GLY A 34 -6.69 3.65 13.33
N ALA A 35 -7.71 3.67 14.20
CA ALA A 35 -8.71 4.75 14.28
C ALA A 35 -9.32 5.12 12.91
N CYS A 36 -9.62 4.11 12.09
CA CYS A 36 -10.31 4.30 10.82
C CYS A 36 -11.82 4.51 11.06
N PRO A 37 -12.45 5.54 10.48
CA PRO A 37 -13.88 5.81 10.65
C PRO A 37 -14.79 4.87 9.84
N GLU A 38 -14.24 3.95 9.04
CA GLU A 38 -15.01 2.94 8.33
C GLU A 38 -15.28 1.71 9.23
N ASN A 39 -16.37 0.99 8.99
CA ASN A 39 -16.85 -0.12 9.82
C ASN A 39 -16.67 -1.51 9.16
N CYS A 40 -15.68 -1.66 8.27
CA CYS A 40 -15.36 -2.93 7.61
C CYS A 40 -15.20 -4.07 8.63
N SER A 41 -16.06 -5.10 8.55
CA SER A 41 -16.14 -6.20 9.53
C SER A 41 -14.87 -7.04 9.68
N TYR A 42 -14.02 -7.05 8.65
CA TYR A 42 -12.76 -7.80 8.62
C TYR A 42 -11.53 -6.96 8.99
N CYS A 43 -11.64 -5.62 9.00
CA CYS A 43 -10.47 -4.75 9.10
C CYS A 43 -10.10 -4.52 10.56
N PRO A 44 -8.87 -4.86 10.99
CA PRO A 44 -8.47 -4.68 12.39
C PRO A 44 -8.25 -3.20 12.78
N GLN A 45 -8.26 -2.29 11.80
CA GLN A 45 -7.99 -0.86 12.00
C GLN A 45 -9.24 0.00 12.21
N SER A 46 -10.43 -0.59 12.07
CA SER A 46 -11.71 0.09 12.27
C SER A 46 -11.87 0.54 13.72
N SER A 47 -12.36 1.77 13.93
CA SER A 47 -12.66 2.27 15.28
C SER A 47 -13.92 1.65 15.90
N PHE A 48 -14.69 0.87 15.13
CA PHE A 48 -15.94 0.23 15.59
C PHE A 48 -15.71 -1.06 16.37
N TYR A 49 -14.55 -1.69 16.20
CA TYR A 49 -14.23 -2.98 16.81
C TYR A 49 -13.05 -2.84 17.77
N LYS A 50 -13.04 -3.64 18.84
CA LYS A 50 -11.91 -3.74 19.75
C LYS A 50 -10.91 -4.74 19.19
N THR A 51 -9.72 -4.26 18.87
CA THR A 51 -8.58 -5.06 18.41
C THR A 51 -7.32 -4.59 19.12
N ASP A 52 -6.25 -5.39 19.06
CA ASP A 52 -4.97 -5.06 19.71
C ASP A 52 -4.08 -4.12 18.88
N ILE A 53 -4.65 -3.43 17.88
CA ILE A 53 -3.89 -2.50 17.05
C ILE A 53 -3.53 -1.24 17.85
N LYS A 54 -2.23 -0.96 17.91
CA LYS A 54 -1.71 0.32 18.38
C LYS A 54 -2.03 1.39 17.35
N LYS A 55 -2.69 2.45 17.80
CA LYS A 55 -3.01 3.62 16.97
C LYS A 55 -1.76 4.45 16.80
N GLU A 56 -1.41 4.73 15.56
CA GLU A 56 -0.23 5.54 15.22
C GLU A 56 -0.67 6.66 14.27
N PRO A 57 -0.27 7.92 14.54
CA PRO A 57 -0.59 9.04 13.67
C PRO A 57 0.13 8.88 12.32
N LEU A 58 -0.11 9.82 11.42
CA LEU A 58 0.65 9.91 10.18
C LEU A 58 2.16 9.95 10.50
N MET A 59 2.92 9.03 9.92
CA MET A 59 4.36 8.89 10.14
C MET A 59 5.13 10.10 9.61
N ASP A 60 6.25 10.40 10.26
CA ASP A 60 7.19 11.41 9.79
C ASP A 60 7.84 10.98 8.46
N LEU A 61 8.06 11.94 7.56
CA LEU A 61 8.67 11.72 6.25
C LEU A 61 9.98 10.92 6.34
N GLU A 62 10.86 11.26 7.28
CA GLU A 62 12.15 10.59 7.45
C GLU A 62 12.01 9.09 7.73
N LYS A 63 10.99 8.70 8.52
CA LYS A 63 10.73 7.29 8.83
C LYS A 63 10.24 6.54 7.58
N VAL A 64 9.41 7.19 6.76
CA VAL A 64 8.95 6.63 5.48
C VAL A 64 10.12 6.44 4.52
N ILE A 65 10.99 7.45 4.38
CA ILE A 65 12.19 7.37 3.54
C ILE A 65 13.11 6.24 4.03
N LYS A 66 13.34 6.15 5.35
CA LYS A 66 14.16 5.08 5.93
C LYS A 66 13.59 3.70 5.61
N ALA A 67 12.29 3.51 5.79
CA ALA A 67 11.63 2.25 5.46
C ALA A 67 11.71 1.92 3.96
N ALA A 68 11.53 2.92 3.09
CA ALA A 68 11.64 2.75 1.65
C ALA A 68 13.07 2.36 1.20
N LYS A 69 14.11 2.95 1.81
CA LYS A 69 15.51 2.54 1.58
C LYS A 69 15.74 1.08 1.97
N ILE A 70 15.30 0.68 3.15
CA ILE A 70 15.40 -0.72 3.61
C ILE A 70 14.65 -1.66 2.66
N ALA A 71 13.45 -1.27 2.21
CA ALA A 71 12.68 -2.06 1.24
C ALA A 71 13.42 -2.22 -0.09
N LYS A 72 14.05 -1.15 -0.59
CA LYS A 72 14.87 -1.18 -1.81
C LYS A 72 16.08 -2.11 -1.64
N GLU A 73 16.79 -1.99 -0.52
CA GLU A 73 17.93 -2.86 -0.20
C GLU A 73 17.52 -4.34 -0.14
N ASN A 74 16.29 -4.62 0.29
CA ASN A 74 15.68 -5.96 0.28
C ASN A 74 15.10 -6.39 -1.08
N GLY A 75 15.34 -5.62 -2.16
CA GLY A 75 14.96 -5.97 -3.53
C GLY A 75 13.55 -5.58 -3.96
N ALA A 76 12.84 -4.74 -3.18
CA ALA A 76 11.57 -4.20 -3.64
C ALA A 76 11.75 -3.26 -4.84
N THR A 77 10.88 -3.39 -5.84
CA THR A 77 10.82 -2.50 -7.00
C THR A 77 9.73 -1.45 -6.86
N ARG A 78 8.76 -1.68 -5.96
CA ARG A 78 7.66 -0.75 -5.64
C ARG A 78 7.50 -0.61 -4.14
N PHE A 79 7.20 0.62 -3.69
CA PHE A 79 6.87 0.93 -2.30
C PHE A 79 5.46 1.51 -2.20
N CYS A 80 4.64 0.86 -1.36
CA CYS A 80 3.23 1.15 -1.19
C CYS A 80 2.97 1.77 0.19
N MET A 81 2.25 2.89 0.23
CA MET A 81 1.88 3.58 1.46
C MET A 81 0.38 3.40 1.74
N GLY A 82 0.04 2.82 2.89
CA GLY A 82 -1.35 2.62 3.31
C GLY A 82 -1.73 3.54 4.46
N ALA A 83 -2.90 4.15 4.40
CA ALA A 83 -3.40 5.01 5.47
C ALA A 83 -4.83 4.62 5.89
N ALA A 84 -5.05 4.56 7.21
CA ALA A 84 -6.33 4.22 7.81
C ALA A 84 -7.31 5.40 7.80
N TRP A 85 -7.71 5.85 6.62
CA TRP A 85 -8.69 6.92 6.41
C TRP A 85 -9.83 6.46 5.51
N ARG A 86 -10.98 7.15 5.60
CA ARG A 86 -11.96 7.15 4.52
C ARG A 86 -11.46 7.93 3.30
N GLY A 87 -10.70 8.99 3.54
CA GLY A 87 -10.07 9.87 2.55
C GLY A 87 -9.25 10.94 3.27
N PRO A 88 -8.15 11.44 2.69
CA PRO A 88 -7.31 12.45 3.34
C PRO A 88 -7.95 13.84 3.33
N ASN A 89 -7.54 14.69 4.27
CA ASN A 89 -7.70 16.14 4.16
C ASN A 89 -6.52 16.73 3.34
N ASN A 90 -6.59 18.00 2.96
CA ASN A 90 -5.59 18.62 2.07
C ASN A 90 -4.19 18.63 2.70
N ARG A 91 -4.08 18.97 3.98
CA ARG A 91 -2.81 19.02 4.70
C ARG A 91 -2.12 17.64 4.76
N ASP A 92 -2.89 16.59 5.01
CA ASP A 92 -2.35 15.23 5.04
C ASP A 92 -2.03 14.72 3.63
N LEU A 93 -2.80 15.14 2.62
CA LEU A 93 -2.50 14.83 1.22
C LEU A 93 -1.19 15.47 0.76
N GLU A 94 -0.94 16.74 1.09
CA GLU A 94 0.33 17.43 0.80
C GLU A 94 1.53 16.69 1.37
N LYS A 95 1.44 16.24 2.64
CA LYS A 95 2.48 15.42 3.27
C LYS A 95 2.69 14.09 2.55
N VAL A 96 1.62 13.44 2.11
CA VAL A 96 1.73 12.19 1.35
C VAL A 96 2.33 12.42 -0.04
N CYS A 97 2.05 13.55 -0.69
CA CYS A 97 2.70 13.94 -1.93
C CYS A 97 4.21 14.10 -1.73
N GLU A 98 4.65 14.77 -0.65
CA GLU A 98 6.06 14.89 -0.29
C GLU A 98 6.71 13.51 -0.06
N MET A 99 6.02 12.58 0.63
CA MET A 99 6.48 11.20 0.80
C MET A 99 6.63 10.49 -0.56
N ILE A 100 5.66 10.64 -1.47
CA ILE A 100 5.69 10.04 -2.80
C ILE A 100 6.88 10.59 -3.60
N GLU A 101 7.11 11.89 -3.60
CA GLU A 101 8.23 12.51 -4.30
C GLU A 101 9.57 11.96 -3.79
N LYS A 102 9.75 11.91 -2.47
CA LYS A 102 10.99 11.40 -1.87
C LYS A 102 11.22 9.91 -2.07
N VAL A 103 10.18 9.09 -2.05
CA VAL A 103 10.32 7.66 -2.37
C VAL A 103 10.64 7.46 -3.86
N LYS A 104 10.06 8.27 -4.75
CA LYS A 104 10.34 8.23 -6.18
C LYS A 104 11.79 8.64 -6.50
N GLU A 105 12.36 9.62 -5.78
CA GLU A 105 13.78 9.99 -5.87
C GLU A 105 14.72 8.80 -5.56
N LEU A 106 14.27 7.81 -4.79
CA LEU A 106 15.04 6.58 -4.52
C LEU A 106 15.02 5.59 -5.70
N GLY A 107 14.33 5.88 -6.80
CA GLY A 107 14.21 5.00 -7.96
C GLY A 107 13.25 3.83 -7.78
N LEU A 108 12.34 3.92 -6.80
CA LEU A 108 11.24 2.97 -6.59
C LEU A 108 9.99 3.44 -7.31
N GLU A 109 9.16 2.51 -7.78
CA GLU A 109 7.77 2.83 -8.10
C GLU A 109 7.02 3.20 -6.82
N THR A 110 6.13 4.20 -6.91
CA THR A 110 5.33 4.66 -5.78
C THR A 110 3.86 4.29 -5.96
N CYS A 111 3.26 3.83 -4.87
CA CYS A 111 1.83 3.51 -4.79
C CYS A 111 1.29 3.97 -3.44
N ALA A 112 0.03 4.39 -3.40
CA ALA A 112 -0.63 4.73 -2.16
C ALA A 112 -2.09 4.26 -2.15
N THR A 113 -2.57 3.85 -0.98
CA THR A 113 -4.00 3.60 -0.71
C THR A 113 -4.46 4.51 0.43
N LEU A 114 -5.20 5.55 0.06
CA LEU A 114 -5.60 6.64 0.96
C LEU A 114 -7.13 6.71 1.16
N GLY A 115 -7.86 5.72 0.66
CA GLY A 115 -9.32 5.74 0.58
C GLY A 115 -9.82 6.56 -0.62
N LEU A 116 -10.89 7.32 -0.42
CA LEU A 116 -11.56 8.10 -1.45
C LEU A 116 -10.89 9.48 -1.61
N ILE A 117 -10.03 9.59 -2.62
CA ILE A 117 -9.45 10.86 -3.08
C ILE A 117 -10.47 11.58 -3.97
N ARG A 118 -10.52 12.91 -3.92
CA ARG A 118 -11.41 13.73 -4.76
C ARG A 118 -10.59 14.65 -5.66
N ASN A 119 -11.15 15.01 -6.82
CA ASN A 119 -10.49 15.84 -7.83
C ASN A 119 -10.44 17.34 -7.48
N ASP A 120 -11.21 17.79 -6.51
CA ASP A 120 -11.30 19.19 -6.05
C ASP A 120 -10.25 19.53 -4.97
N LYS A 121 -9.26 18.66 -4.78
CA LYS A 121 -8.25 18.74 -3.72
C LYS A 121 -6.84 18.63 -4.27
#